data_AF-V2US07-F1
#
_entry.id   AF-V2US07-F1
#
_cell.length_a   1.000
_cell.length_b   1.000
_cell.length_c   1.000
_cell.angle_alpha   90.00
_cell.angle_beta   90.00
_cell.angle_gamma   90.00
#
_symmetry.space_group_name_H-M   'P 1'
#
loop_
_entity.id
_entity.type
_entity.pdbx_description
1 polymer ?
#
loop_
_entity_poly.entity_id
_entity_poly.type
_entity_poly.pdbx_seq_one_letter_code
_entity_poly.pdbx_strand_id
1 'polypeptide(L)'
;MGYVVSLQVNPQSYAQFLTLQQQLNAATKQKLAHELGQLLADVAVQIIQQVFVDLLVQQKQRVQRPEGHKIAEESEKVVQHVLDALKKYLPWSVALLSNTRLVGIVNYFAKCIVLEQDQVFLRYPVSDTLVDQILTLVQKIQAGDASQISPAFHALTEIIDQGVTHLIRVPKEMLHFNFVVDKTLNGVIQMTTHMGYKRLQGLGKEVDLHVAPYYIDHFLKFLIRDGHTQ
;
A
#
# COMPACT_ATOMS: atom_id res chain seq x y z
N MET A 1 10.61 11.40 17.11
CA MET A 1 9.32 10.67 17.05
C MET A 1 8.79 10.89 15.65
N GLY A 2 8.89 9.88 14.80
CA GLY A 2 8.42 9.98 13.41
C GLY A 2 6.97 9.52 13.28
N TYR A 3 6.43 9.60 12.06
CA TYR A 3 5.17 8.96 11.71
C TYR A 3 5.38 7.71 10.86
N VAL A 4 4.51 6.73 11.02
CA VAL A 4 4.50 5.49 10.23
C VAL A 4 3.08 5.18 9.76
N VAL A 5 2.96 4.56 8.60
CA VAL A 5 1.71 3.87 8.24
C VAL A 5 1.76 2.47 8.83
N SER A 6 0.69 2.05 9.51
CA SER A 6 0.54 0.74 10.12
C SER A 6 -0.61 -0.02 9.45
N LEU A 7 -0.26 -1.10 8.75
CA LEU A 7 -1.20 -1.94 7.99
C LEU A 7 -1.28 -3.31 8.65
N GLN A 8 -2.49 -3.82 8.83
CA GLN A 8 -2.65 -5.10 9.52
C GLN A 8 -2.39 -6.25 8.56
N VAL A 9 -1.66 -7.27 9.01
CA VAL A 9 -1.37 -8.48 8.25
C VAL A 9 -2.05 -9.67 8.92
N ASN A 10 -2.57 -10.60 8.12
CA ASN A 10 -3.17 -11.82 8.65
C ASN A 10 -2.12 -12.64 9.42
N PRO A 11 -2.40 -13.10 10.66
CA PRO A 11 -1.50 -13.98 11.41
C PRO A 11 -1.06 -15.23 10.64
N GLN A 12 -1.92 -15.80 9.79
CA GLN A 12 -1.57 -16.94 8.94
C GLN A 12 -0.49 -16.58 7.93
N SER A 13 -0.63 -15.45 7.23
CA SER A 13 0.37 -14.96 6.28
C SER A 13 1.69 -14.63 6.98
N TYR A 14 1.63 -14.11 8.21
CA TYR A 14 2.82 -13.86 9.03
C TYR A 14 3.53 -15.16 9.44
N ALA A 15 2.79 -16.18 9.90
CA ALA A 15 3.38 -17.48 10.25
C ALA A 15 4.05 -18.15 9.04
N GLN A 16 3.43 -18.06 7.86
CA GLN A 16 4.02 -18.53 6.60
C GLN A 16 5.28 -17.73 6.25
N PHE A 17 5.26 -16.40 6.43
CA PHE A 17 6.41 -15.54 6.20
C PHE A 17 7.59 -15.92 7.10
N LEU A 18 7.37 -16.12 8.41
CA LEU A 18 8.41 -16.53 9.35
C LEU A 18 9.03 -17.87 8.96
N THR A 19 8.20 -18.83 8.56
CA THR A 19 8.67 -20.14 8.10
C THR A 19 9.58 -20.00 6.87
N LEU A 20 9.16 -19.23 5.87
CA LEU A 20 9.96 -18.98 4.66
C LEU A 20 11.25 -18.21 4.97
N GLN A 21 11.17 -17.21 5.85
CA GLN A 21 12.33 -16.42 6.27
C GLN A 21 13.38 -17.33 6.95
N GLN A 22 12.96 -18.20 7.87
CA GLN A 22 13.86 -19.15 8.53
C GLN A 22 14.51 -20.12 7.53
N GLN A 23 13.72 -20.71 6.63
CA GLN A 23 14.25 -21.64 5.64
C GLN A 23 15.20 -20.99 4.63
N LEU A 24 14.93 -19.74 4.23
CA LEU A 24 15.81 -18.95 3.36
C LEU A 24 17.13 -18.60 4.07
N ASN A 25 17.06 -18.17 5.33
CA ASN A 25 18.24 -17.87 6.14
C ASN A 25 19.07 -19.13 6.46
N ALA A 26 18.44 -20.30 6.55
CA ALA A 26 19.10 -21.59 6.70
C ALA A 26 19.77 -22.12 5.42
N ALA A 27 19.75 -21.36 4.31
CA ALA A 27 20.31 -21.73 3.02
C ALA A 27 19.81 -23.09 2.50
N THR A 28 18.52 -23.38 2.70
CA THR A 28 17.89 -24.63 2.27
C THR A 28 18.00 -24.81 0.75
N LYS A 29 18.22 -26.06 0.28
CA LYS A 29 18.33 -26.39 -1.15
C LYS A 29 16.99 -26.35 -1.91
N GLN A 30 15.86 -26.38 -1.20
CA GLN A 30 14.52 -26.28 -1.79
C GLN A 30 14.29 -24.90 -2.39
N LYS A 31 13.72 -24.82 -3.59
CA LYS A 31 13.42 -23.55 -4.25
C LYS A 31 12.17 -22.91 -3.64
N LEU A 32 12.35 -21.86 -2.83
CA LEU A 32 11.26 -21.20 -2.09
C LEU A 32 10.70 -19.95 -2.79
N ALA A 33 11.27 -19.61 -3.96
CA ALA A 33 10.90 -18.42 -4.72
C ALA A 33 9.42 -18.35 -5.10
N HIS A 34 8.82 -19.49 -5.44
CA HIS A 34 7.42 -19.53 -5.84
C HIS A 34 6.50 -19.30 -4.63
N GLU A 35 6.75 -20.00 -3.53
CA GLU A 35 5.99 -19.88 -2.27
C GLU A 35 6.08 -18.45 -1.71
N LEU A 36 7.29 -17.86 -1.69
CA LEU A 36 7.47 -16.47 -1.27
C LEU A 36 6.77 -15.50 -2.20
N GLY A 37 6.89 -15.69 -3.52
CA GLY A 37 6.24 -14.83 -4.50
C GLY A 37 4.72 -14.81 -4.36
N GLN A 38 4.12 -15.97 -4.11
CA GLN A 38 2.68 -16.09 -3.86
C GLN A 38 2.28 -15.41 -2.55
N LEU A 39 3.01 -15.68 -1.46
CA LEU A 39 2.74 -15.07 -0.16
C LEU A 39 2.79 -13.54 -0.21
N LEU A 40 3.82 -12.98 -0.84
CA LEU A 40 3.94 -11.52 -1.00
C LEU A 40 2.77 -10.95 -1.81
N ALA A 41 2.29 -11.68 -2.81
CA ALA A 41 1.13 -11.24 -3.61
C ALA A 41 -0.15 -11.25 -2.78
N ASP A 42 -0.36 -12.31 -1.98
CA ASP A 42 -1.53 -12.43 -1.11
C ASP A 42 -1.54 -11.34 -0.03
N VAL A 43 -0.40 -11.04 0.58
CA VAL A 43 -0.27 -9.95 1.56
C VAL A 43 -0.50 -8.58 0.89
N ALA A 44 0.05 -8.36 -0.30
CA ALA A 44 -0.18 -7.12 -1.04
C ALA A 44 -1.66 -6.93 -1.40
N VAL A 45 -2.34 -8.01 -1.82
CA VAL A 45 -3.78 -8.02 -2.07
C VAL A 45 -4.55 -7.70 -0.79
N GLN A 46 -4.20 -8.33 0.33
CA GLN A 46 -4.81 -8.07 1.64
C GLN A 46 -4.70 -6.58 2.02
N ILE A 47 -3.51 -6.00 1.87
CA ILE A 47 -3.25 -4.58 2.20
C ILE A 47 -4.10 -3.66 1.32
N ILE A 48 -4.09 -3.87 0.00
CA ILE A 48 -4.87 -3.03 -0.91
C ILE A 48 -6.37 -3.18 -0.63
N GLN A 49 -6.83 -4.40 -0.31
CA GLN A 49 -8.21 -4.61 0.06
C GLN A 49 -8.57 -3.89 1.37
N GLN A 50 -7.74 -3.99 2.40
CA GLN A 50 -7.95 -3.29 3.67
C GLN A 50 -8.05 -1.77 3.46
N VAL A 51 -7.20 -1.19 2.63
CA VAL A 51 -7.19 0.26 2.39
C VAL A 51 -8.38 0.69 1.52
N PHE A 52 -8.75 -0.08 0.50
CA PHE A 52 -9.68 0.40 -0.53
C PHE A 52 -11.07 -0.25 -0.53
N VAL A 53 -11.25 -1.47 -0.03
CA VAL A 53 -12.57 -2.14 -0.04
C VAL A 53 -13.54 -1.41 0.88
N ASP A 54 -13.11 -1.02 2.08
CA ASP A 54 -13.94 -0.23 2.99
C ASP A 54 -14.37 1.10 2.35
N LEU A 55 -13.43 1.79 1.70
CA LEU A 55 -13.73 3.02 0.94
C LEU A 55 -14.76 2.78 -0.16
N LEU A 56 -14.61 1.71 -0.95
CA LEU A 56 -15.51 1.38 -2.06
C LEU A 56 -16.91 1.00 -1.58
N VAL A 57 -17.03 0.19 -0.53
CA VAL A 57 -18.32 -0.19 0.07
C VAL A 57 -19.06 1.04 0.56
N GLN A 58 -18.34 1.92 1.24
CA GLN A 58 -18.92 3.12 1.82
C GLN A 58 -19.26 4.17 0.76
N GLN A 59 -18.48 4.26 -0.31
CA GLN A 59 -18.81 5.06 -1.49
C GLN A 59 -20.12 4.60 -2.12
N LYS A 60 -20.30 3.28 -2.34
CA LYS A 60 -21.54 2.71 -2.89
C LYS A 60 -22.77 3.01 -2.02
N GLN A 61 -22.63 3.02 -0.69
CA GLN A 61 -23.73 3.30 0.23
C GLN A 61 -24.15 4.77 0.29
N ARG A 62 -23.24 5.71 0.04
CA ARG A 62 -23.49 7.16 0.17
C ARG A 62 -23.93 7.83 -1.11
N VAL A 63 -23.66 7.19 -2.24
CA VAL A 63 -24.07 7.71 -3.53
C VAL A 63 -25.57 7.47 -3.74
N GLN A 64 -26.35 8.55 -3.68
CA GLN A 64 -27.77 8.52 -4.07
C GLN A 64 -27.97 8.93 -5.55
N ARG A 65 -26.95 9.49 -6.22
CA ARG A 65 -27.04 9.98 -7.61
C ARG A 65 -26.47 8.97 -8.61
N PRO A 66 -27.01 8.88 -9.83
CA PRO A 66 -26.49 7.98 -10.88
C PRO A 66 -25.02 8.25 -11.25
N GLU A 67 -24.58 9.51 -11.16
CA GLU A 67 -23.22 9.92 -11.51
C GLU A 67 -22.18 9.42 -10.51
N GLY A 68 -22.50 9.39 -9.22
CA GLY A 68 -21.60 8.84 -8.21
C GLY A 68 -21.45 7.31 -8.31
N HIS A 69 -22.41 6.61 -8.94
CA HIS A 69 -22.33 5.16 -9.13
C HIS A 69 -21.26 4.85 -10.16
N LYS A 70 -21.20 5.62 -11.25
CA LYS A 70 -20.14 5.52 -12.26
C LYS A 70 -18.75 5.79 -11.66
N ILE A 71 -18.65 6.81 -10.82
CA ILE A 71 -17.42 7.16 -10.08
C ILE A 71 -16.95 5.99 -9.18
N ALA A 72 -17.89 5.31 -8.51
CA ALA A 72 -17.58 4.15 -7.67
C ALA A 72 -17.13 2.94 -8.51
N GLU A 73 -17.80 2.65 -9.62
CA GLU A 73 -17.45 1.59 -10.56
C GLU A 73 -16.07 1.81 -11.19
N GLU A 74 -15.74 3.05 -11.54
CA GLU A 74 -14.42 3.41 -12.07
C GLU A 74 -13.32 3.19 -11.02
N SER A 75 -13.54 3.62 -9.78
CA SER A 75 -12.62 3.35 -8.67
C SER A 75 -12.41 1.85 -8.45
N GLU A 76 -13.49 1.06 -8.48
CA GLU A 76 -13.43 -0.40 -8.34
C GLU A 76 -12.63 -1.06 -9.46
N LYS A 77 -12.82 -0.64 -10.71
CA LYS A 77 -12.02 -1.14 -11.86
C LYS A 77 -10.54 -0.83 -11.70
N VAL A 78 -10.19 0.37 -11.23
CA VAL A 78 -8.79 0.75 -10.99
C VAL A 78 -8.18 -0.12 -9.90
N VAL A 79 -8.89 -0.31 -8.77
CA VAL A 79 -8.43 -1.19 -7.68
C VAL A 79 -8.26 -2.62 -8.18
N GLN A 80 -9.23 -3.16 -8.93
CA GLN A 80 -9.12 -4.51 -9.49
C GLN A 80 -7.92 -4.65 -10.42
N HIS A 81 -7.65 -3.65 -11.26
CA HIS A 81 -6.48 -3.65 -12.14
C HIS A 81 -5.16 -3.69 -11.36
N VAL A 82 -5.07 -2.95 -10.25
CA VAL A 82 -3.92 -2.98 -9.33
C VAL A 82 -3.75 -4.37 -8.72
N LEU A 83 -4.84 -4.98 -8.23
CA LEU A 83 -4.83 -6.32 -7.65
C LEU A 83 -4.39 -7.38 -8.67
N ASP A 84 -4.90 -7.31 -9.89
CA ASP A 84 -4.56 -8.25 -10.97
C ASP A 84 -3.08 -8.14 -11.35
N ALA A 85 -2.55 -6.91 -11.39
CA ALA A 85 -1.14 -6.68 -11.64
C ALA A 85 -0.26 -7.29 -10.53
N LEU A 86 -0.63 -7.10 -9.26
CA LEU A 86 0.10 -7.69 -8.12
C LEU A 86 0.09 -9.22 -8.17
N LYS A 87 -1.08 -9.83 -8.39
CA LYS A 87 -1.23 -11.29 -8.49
C LYS A 87 -0.45 -11.90 -9.66
N LYS A 88 -0.30 -11.15 -10.76
CA LYS A 88 0.40 -11.62 -11.96
C LYS A 88 1.91 -11.44 -11.85
N TYR A 89 2.38 -10.24 -11.57
CA TYR A 89 3.79 -9.88 -11.74
C TYR A 89 4.64 -10.15 -10.50
N LEU A 90 4.07 -10.12 -9.30
CA LEU A 90 4.83 -10.38 -8.08
C LEU A 90 5.29 -11.85 -8.01
N PRO A 91 4.42 -12.87 -8.14
CA PRO A 91 4.87 -14.26 -8.11
C PRO A 91 5.79 -14.59 -9.28
N TRP A 92 5.49 -14.07 -10.47
CA TRP A 92 6.32 -14.26 -11.67
C TRP A 92 7.75 -13.72 -11.46
N SER A 93 7.89 -12.48 -10.99
CA SER A 93 9.21 -11.87 -10.83
C SER A 93 10.03 -12.57 -9.75
N VAL A 94 9.41 -12.90 -8.61
CA VAL A 94 10.10 -13.58 -7.52
C VAL A 94 10.56 -14.99 -7.94
N ALA A 95 9.76 -15.72 -8.73
CA ALA A 95 10.09 -17.08 -9.20
C ALA A 95 11.38 -17.18 -10.04
N LEU A 96 11.84 -16.05 -10.62
CA LEU A 96 13.07 -15.95 -11.41
C LEU A 96 14.34 -15.87 -10.55
N LEU A 97 14.20 -15.72 -9.23
CA LEU A 97 15.31 -15.47 -8.32
C LEU A 97 15.75 -16.73 -7.58
N SER A 98 17.03 -16.72 -7.16
CA SER A 98 17.59 -17.74 -6.28
C SER A 98 17.34 -17.39 -4.81
N ASN A 99 17.32 -18.41 -3.94
CA ASN A 99 17.14 -18.22 -2.49
C ASN A 99 18.11 -17.19 -1.90
N THR A 100 19.37 -17.18 -2.34
CA THR A 100 20.40 -16.22 -1.88
C THR A 100 19.99 -14.76 -2.09
N ARG A 101 19.31 -14.46 -3.20
CA ARG A 101 18.82 -13.11 -3.49
C ARG A 101 17.57 -12.77 -2.69
N LEU A 102 16.76 -13.78 -2.37
CA LEU A 102 15.53 -13.62 -1.60
C LEU A 102 15.78 -13.34 -0.12
N VAL A 103 16.90 -13.80 0.44
CA VAL A 103 17.30 -13.52 1.84
C VAL A 103 17.27 -12.02 2.14
N GLY A 104 17.77 -11.19 1.22
CA GLY A 104 17.80 -9.74 1.40
C GLY A 104 16.40 -9.14 1.59
N ILE A 105 15.44 -9.53 0.76
CA ILE A 105 14.08 -8.98 0.82
C ILE A 105 13.29 -9.48 2.02
N VAL A 106 13.41 -10.76 2.40
CA VAL A 106 12.69 -11.27 3.57
C VAL A 106 13.20 -10.64 4.85
N ASN A 107 14.51 -10.39 4.95
CA ASN A 107 15.07 -9.70 6.11
C ASN A 107 14.77 -8.20 6.10
N TYR A 108 14.54 -7.58 4.93
CA TYR A 108 14.01 -6.22 4.84
C TYR A 108 12.57 -6.15 5.33
N PHE A 109 11.67 -7.00 4.80
CA PHE A 109 10.27 -7.02 5.23
C PHE A 109 10.10 -7.39 6.70
N ALA A 110 10.96 -8.25 7.25
CA ALA A 110 10.94 -8.57 8.68
C ALA A 110 11.17 -7.33 9.56
N LYS A 111 11.95 -6.34 9.10
CA LYS A 111 12.15 -5.06 9.83
C LYS A 111 10.93 -4.14 9.74
N CYS A 112 10.13 -4.30 8.69
CA CYS A 112 8.87 -3.58 8.55
C CYS A 112 7.77 -4.21 9.40
N ILE A 113 7.92 -5.45 9.86
CA ILE A 113 6.88 -6.13 10.65
C ILE A 113 7.05 -5.83 12.14
N VAL A 114 5.96 -5.43 12.78
CA VAL A 114 5.87 -5.17 14.23
C VAL A 114 4.72 -5.99 14.81
N LEU A 115 4.95 -6.55 16.00
CA LEU A 115 3.94 -7.24 16.79
C LEU A 115 3.45 -6.32 17.91
N GLU A 116 2.16 -6.05 17.96
CA GLU A 116 1.52 -5.27 19.03
C GLU A 116 0.18 -5.90 19.41
N GLN A 117 -0.04 -6.12 20.71
CA GLN A 117 -1.31 -6.63 21.24
C GLN A 117 -1.82 -7.89 20.51
N ASP A 118 -0.93 -8.86 20.28
CA ASP A 118 -1.19 -10.10 19.52
C ASP A 118 -1.62 -9.90 18.06
N GLN A 119 -1.45 -8.70 17.52
CA GLN A 119 -1.68 -8.38 16.11
C GLN A 119 -0.37 -8.13 15.38
N VAL A 120 -0.38 -8.45 14.09
CA VAL A 120 0.78 -8.27 13.20
C VAL A 120 0.55 -7.06 12.32
N PHE A 121 1.50 -6.13 12.32
CA PHE A 121 1.46 -4.94 11.51
C PHE A 121 2.66 -4.87 10.58
N LEU A 122 2.43 -4.46 9.34
CA LEU A 122 3.45 -4.01 8.41
C LEU A 122 3.51 -2.49 8.46
N ARG A 123 4.69 -1.97 8.82
CA ARG A 123 4.97 -0.55 9.01
C ARG A 123 6.02 -0.03 8.06
N TYR A 124 5.80 1.19 7.59
CA TYR A 124 6.79 1.96 6.86
C TYR A 124 6.76 3.43 7.30
N PRO A 125 7.93 4.10 7.33
CA PRO A 125 8.01 5.49 7.74
C PRO A 125 7.34 6.40 6.72
N VAL A 126 6.84 7.53 7.22
CA VAL A 126 6.33 8.63 6.40
C VAL A 126 7.05 9.91 6.78
N SER A 127 7.30 10.80 5.81
CA SER A 127 7.87 12.11 6.07
C SER A 127 7.01 12.92 7.05
N ASP A 128 7.60 13.34 8.18
CA ASP A 128 6.93 14.18 9.17
C ASP A 128 6.40 15.48 8.53
N THR A 129 7.15 16.07 7.59
CA THR A 129 6.71 17.27 6.86
C THR A 129 5.42 17.05 6.07
N LEU A 130 5.26 15.86 5.48
CA LEU A 130 4.09 15.49 4.71
C LEU A 130 2.90 15.22 5.63
N VAL A 131 3.16 14.64 6.81
CA VAL A 131 2.14 14.45 7.84
C VAL A 131 1.65 15.79 8.37
N ASP A 132 2.54 16.70 8.73
CA ASP A 132 2.16 18.04 9.21
C ASP A 132 1.36 18.80 8.14
N GLN A 133 1.75 18.65 6.87
CA GLN A 133 1.02 19.22 5.75
C GLN A 133 -0.40 18.66 5.65
N ILE A 134 -0.60 17.33 5.64
CA ILE A 134 -1.94 16.76 5.51
C ILE A 134 -2.82 17.12 6.71
N LEU A 135 -2.28 17.12 7.94
CA LEU A 135 -3.01 17.51 9.14
C LEU A 135 -3.45 18.98 9.07
N THR A 136 -2.59 19.87 8.59
CA THR A 136 -2.92 21.29 8.38
C THR A 136 -4.03 21.46 7.33
N LEU A 137 -3.96 20.71 6.23
CA LEU A 137 -4.98 20.75 5.18
C LEU A 137 -6.33 20.26 5.71
N VAL A 138 -6.34 19.18 6.48
CA VAL A 138 -7.55 18.64 7.11
C VAL A 138 -8.20 19.64 8.05
N GLN A 139 -7.41 20.32 8.89
CA GLN A 139 -7.95 21.37 9.78
C GLN A 139 -8.65 22.49 8.99
N LYS A 140 -8.09 22.91 7.86
CA LYS A 140 -8.70 23.93 7.00
C LYS A 140 -9.99 23.43 6.32
N ILE A 141 -10.01 22.17 5.87
CA ILE A 141 -11.23 21.53 5.34
C ILE A 141 -12.32 21.49 6.41
N GLN A 142 -11.98 21.10 7.64
CA GLN A 142 -12.90 21.10 8.77
C GLN A 142 -13.42 22.50 9.13
N ALA A 143 -12.61 23.53 8.91
CA ALA A 143 -13.01 24.94 9.03
C ALA A 143 -13.87 25.43 7.83
N GLY A 144 -14.16 24.58 6.85
CA GLY A 144 -15.02 24.89 5.70
C GLY A 144 -14.29 25.36 4.45
N ASP A 145 -12.96 25.28 4.39
CA ASP A 145 -12.21 25.65 3.19
C ASP A 145 -12.17 24.52 2.15
N ALA A 146 -13.15 24.52 1.24
CA ALA A 146 -13.26 23.55 0.16
C ALA A 146 -12.04 23.57 -0.80
N SER A 147 -11.30 24.69 -0.88
CA SER A 147 -10.14 24.79 -1.78
C SER A 147 -8.99 23.88 -1.36
N GLN A 148 -8.99 23.40 -0.11
CA GLN A 148 -7.96 22.50 0.43
C GLN A 148 -8.25 21.02 0.17
N ILE A 149 -9.44 20.66 -0.35
CA ILE A 149 -9.79 19.26 -0.65
C ILE A 149 -8.81 18.67 -1.67
N SER A 150 -8.66 19.30 -2.84
CA SER A 150 -7.75 18.77 -3.88
C SER A 150 -6.29 18.70 -3.41
N PRO A 151 -5.73 19.72 -2.73
CA PRO A 151 -4.43 19.62 -2.07
C PRO A 151 -4.31 18.46 -1.07
N ALA A 152 -5.33 18.19 -0.26
CA ALA A 152 -5.30 17.09 0.70
C ALA A 152 -5.22 15.73 -0.01
N PHE A 153 -5.99 15.52 -1.08
CA PHE A 153 -5.90 14.29 -1.89
C PHE A 153 -4.55 14.15 -2.61
N HIS A 154 -3.90 15.26 -2.96
CA HIS A 154 -2.54 15.23 -3.49
C HIS A 154 -1.53 14.77 -2.42
N ALA A 155 -1.57 15.34 -1.22
CA ALA A 155 -0.72 14.92 -0.11
C ALA A 155 -0.96 13.46 0.30
N LEU A 156 -2.21 12.98 0.30
CA LEU A 156 -2.52 11.56 0.50
C LEU A 156 -1.90 10.66 -0.57
N THR A 157 -1.90 11.12 -1.83
CA THR A 157 -1.24 10.40 -2.93
C THR A 157 0.27 10.26 -2.69
N GLU A 158 0.91 11.31 -2.18
CA GLU A 158 2.33 11.26 -1.82
C GLU A 158 2.63 10.31 -0.65
N ILE A 159 1.75 10.24 0.36
CA ILE A 159 1.88 9.26 1.46
C ILE A 159 1.79 7.83 0.90
N ILE A 160 0.84 7.57 0.00
CA ILE A 160 0.72 6.27 -0.67
C ILE A 160 1.96 5.97 -1.52
N ASP A 161 2.54 6.96 -2.19
CA ASP A 161 3.78 6.79 -2.97
C ASP A 161 4.99 6.42 -2.09
N GLN A 162 5.05 6.90 -0.85
CA GLN A 162 6.05 6.43 0.12
C GLN A 162 5.83 4.94 0.47
N GLY A 163 4.58 4.51 0.60
CA GLY A 163 4.24 3.08 0.72
C GLY A 163 4.70 2.26 -0.48
N VAL A 164 4.45 2.74 -1.71
CA VAL A 164 4.94 2.08 -2.94
C VAL A 164 6.47 2.02 -2.96
N THR A 165 7.14 3.08 -2.50
CA THR A 165 8.60 3.11 -2.41
C THR A 165 9.11 2.03 -1.46
N HIS A 166 8.61 2.00 -0.22
CA HIS A 166 9.09 1.09 0.80
C HIS A 166 8.69 -0.37 0.55
N LEU A 167 7.53 -0.63 -0.04
CA LEU A 167 7.00 -1.99 -0.20
C LEU A 167 7.26 -2.59 -1.58
N ILE A 168 7.54 -1.77 -2.60
CA ILE A 168 7.71 -2.25 -3.98
C ILE A 168 9.07 -1.82 -4.56
N ARG A 169 9.39 -0.52 -4.59
CA ARG A 169 10.59 -0.02 -5.29
C ARG A 169 11.89 -0.44 -4.61
N VAL A 170 11.99 -0.23 -3.30
CA VAL A 170 13.17 -0.62 -2.51
C VAL A 170 13.40 -2.15 -2.59
N PRO A 171 12.40 -3.02 -2.33
CA PRO A 171 12.58 -4.46 -2.52
C PRO A 171 12.99 -4.84 -3.95
N LYS A 172 12.41 -4.24 -4.98
CA LYS A 172 12.79 -4.51 -6.38
C LYS A 172 14.26 -4.17 -6.63
N GLU A 173 14.75 -3.04 -6.14
CA GLU A 173 16.16 -2.65 -6.29
C GLU A 173 17.11 -3.63 -5.61
N MET A 174 16.78 -4.08 -4.39
CA MET A 174 17.54 -5.10 -3.66
C MET A 174 17.61 -6.44 -4.40
N LEU A 175 16.61 -6.74 -5.23
CA LEU A 175 16.55 -7.96 -5.99
C LEU A 175 17.42 -7.95 -7.24
N HIS A 176 17.96 -6.81 -7.69
CA HIS A 176 18.90 -6.66 -8.81
C HIS A 176 18.49 -7.37 -10.12
N PHE A 177 17.21 -7.31 -10.51
CA PHE A 177 16.71 -7.98 -11.72
C PHE A 177 17.56 -7.70 -12.97
N ASN A 178 17.56 -8.65 -13.92
CA ASN A 178 18.14 -8.37 -15.23
C ASN A 178 17.38 -7.24 -15.93
N PHE A 179 18.02 -6.59 -16.90
CA PHE A 179 17.49 -5.41 -17.58
C PHE A 179 16.07 -5.59 -18.15
N VAL A 180 15.77 -6.76 -18.72
CA VAL A 180 14.46 -7.03 -19.35
C VAL A 180 13.36 -7.12 -18.30
N VAL A 181 13.61 -7.89 -17.23
CA VAL A 181 12.66 -8.03 -16.12
C VAL A 181 12.48 -6.70 -15.39
N ASP A 182 13.58 -5.99 -15.12
CA ASP A 182 13.52 -4.69 -14.44
C ASP A 182 12.72 -3.67 -15.24
N LYS A 183 12.96 -3.54 -16.55
CA LYS A 183 12.18 -2.64 -17.43
C LYS A 183 10.70 -3.00 -17.45
N THR A 184 10.37 -4.29 -17.44
CA THR A 184 8.99 -4.77 -17.43
C THR A 184 8.30 -4.38 -16.12
N LEU A 185 8.96 -4.63 -14.98
CA LEU A 185 8.45 -4.27 -13.66
C LEU A 185 8.30 -2.76 -13.50
N ASN A 186 9.26 -1.96 -13.98
CA ASN A 186 9.17 -0.50 -13.95
C ASN A 186 7.95 -0.01 -14.75
N GLY A 187 7.71 -0.56 -15.93
CA GLY A 187 6.53 -0.22 -16.74
C GLY A 187 5.21 -0.56 -16.04
N VAL A 188 5.12 -1.74 -15.43
CA VAL A 188 3.92 -2.15 -14.66
C VAL A 188 3.73 -1.25 -13.44
N ILE A 189 4.77 -1.06 -12.62
CA ILE A 189 4.71 -0.20 -11.44
C ILE A 189 4.26 1.21 -11.83
N GLN A 190 4.86 1.80 -12.86
CA GLN A 190 4.50 3.14 -13.32
C GLN A 190 3.04 3.21 -13.80
N MET A 191 2.59 2.25 -14.61
CA MET A 191 1.22 2.21 -15.10
C MET A 191 0.21 2.07 -13.97
N THR A 192 0.43 1.11 -13.08
CA THR A 192 -0.47 0.80 -11.96
C THR A 192 -0.54 1.95 -10.95
N THR A 193 0.61 2.52 -10.59
CA THR A 193 0.67 3.69 -9.69
C THR A 193 0.01 4.91 -10.32
N HIS A 194 0.29 5.20 -11.59
CA HIS A 194 -0.32 6.34 -12.28
C HIS A 194 -1.84 6.24 -12.32
N MET A 195 -2.40 5.06 -12.60
CA MET A 195 -3.86 4.85 -12.57
C MET A 195 -4.45 5.09 -11.18
N GLY A 196 -3.83 4.53 -10.13
CA GLY A 196 -4.27 4.72 -8.75
C GLY A 196 -4.22 6.18 -8.32
N TYR A 197 -3.09 6.85 -8.58
CA TYR A 197 -2.86 8.25 -8.21
C TYR A 197 -3.83 9.18 -8.93
N LYS A 198 -4.03 8.98 -10.24
CA LYS A 198 -4.97 9.76 -11.02
C LYS A 198 -6.39 9.61 -10.51
N ARG A 199 -6.82 8.41 -10.12
CA ARG A 199 -8.16 8.19 -9.58
C ARG A 199 -8.33 8.86 -8.22
N LEU A 200 -7.36 8.73 -7.33
CA LEU A 200 -7.41 9.37 -6.01
C LEU A 200 -7.44 10.90 -6.13
N GLN A 201 -6.59 11.47 -6.99
CA GLN A 201 -6.62 12.92 -7.26
C GLN A 201 -7.91 13.38 -7.94
N GLY A 202 -8.52 12.53 -8.78
CA GLY A 202 -9.84 12.76 -9.37
C GLY A 202 -10.92 12.89 -8.30
N LEU A 203 -10.92 12.00 -7.29
CA LEU A 203 -11.85 12.10 -6.15
C LEU A 203 -11.77 13.45 -5.47
N GLY A 204 -10.56 14.00 -5.25
CA GLY A 204 -10.37 15.33 -4.65
C GLY A 204 -10.96 16.51 -5.44
N LYS A 205 -11.41 16.29 -6.69
CA LYS A 205 -12.14 17.28 -7.51
C LYS A 205 -13.64 17.01 -7.56
N GLU A 206 -14.05 15.78 -7.25
CA GLU A 206 -15.42 15.28 -7.36
C GLU A 206 -16.18 15.36 -6.02
N VAL A 207 -15.46 15.32 -4.89
CA VAL A 207 -16.06 15.34 -3.54
C VAL A 207 -16.19 16.75 -2.97
N ASP A 208 -17.23 16.97 -2.17
CA ASP A 208 -17.48 18.23 -1.45
C ASP A 208 -17.03 18.18 0.02
N LEU A 209 -17.25 19.26 0.76
CA LEU A 209 -16.90 19.38 2.18
C LEU A 209 -17.62 18.36 3.09
N HIS A 210 -18.76 17.81 2.68
CA HIS A 210 -19.48 16.82 3.48
C HIS A 210 -18.88 15.43 3.31
N VAL A 211 -18.32 15.15 2.13
CA VAL A 211 -17.82 13.83 1.76
C VAL A 211 -16.29 13.73 1.91
N ALA A 212 -15.54 14.78 1.62
CA ALA A 212 -14.08 14.78 1.63
C ALA A 212 -13.45 14.32 2.97
N PRO A 213 -13.90 14.82 4.15
CA PRO A 213 -13.30 14.43 5.43
C PRO A 213 -13.34 12.93 5.64
N TYR A 214 -14.39 12.26 5.15
CA TYR A 214 -14.53 10.82 5.31
C TYR A 214 -13.43 10.00 4.61
N TYR A 215 -13.12 10.36 3.36
CA TYR A 215 -12.05 9.72 2.62
C TYR A 215 -10.71 9.97 3.28
N ILE A 216 -10.48 11.22 3.70
CA ILE A 216 -9.21 11.61 4.32
C ILE A 216 -9.03 10.90 5.66
N ASP A 217 -10.05 10.93 6.52
CA ASP A 217 -10.05 10.25 7.82
C ASP A 217 -9.81 8.74 7.66
N HIS A 218 -10.38 8.11 6.62
CA HIS A 218 -10.12 6.70 6.33
C HIS A 218 -8.64 6.42 6.09
N PHE A 219 -7.97 7.20 5.24
CA PHE A 219 -6.53 7.04 5.02
C PHE A 219 -5.70 7.37 6.26
N LEU A 220 -6.10 8.40 7.02
CA LEU A 220 -5.39 8.82 8.22
C LEU A 220 -5.49 7.82 9.38
N LYS A 221 -6.50 6.93 9.42
CA LYS A 221 -6.58 5.85 10.43
C LYS A 221 -5.35 4.93 10.41
N PHE A 222 -4.71 4.78 9.26
CA PHE A 222 -3.51 3.95 9.13
C PHE A 222 -2.24 4.71 9.56
N LEU A 223 -2.29 6.04 9.68
CA LEU A 223 -1.16 6.86 10.07
C LEU A 223 -1.10 6.95 11.59
N ILE A 224 -0.02 6.44 12.18
CA ILE A 224 0.22 6.51 13.62
C ILE A 224 1.53 7.24 13.89
N ARG A 225 1.61 7.84 15.07
CA ARG A 225 2.89 8.34 15.57
C ARG A 225 3.71 7.13 16.02
N ASP A 226 4.95 7.05 15.58
CA ASP A 226 5.88 6.01 15.99
C ASP A 226 6.26 6.26 17.45
N GLY A 227 5.43 5.71 18.34
CA GLY A 227 5.72 5.57 19.73
C GLY A 227 6.48 4.27 19.88
N HIS A 228 7.79 4.35 20.13
CA HIS A 228 8.44 3.29 20.88
C HIS A 228 7.76 3.24 22.26
N THR A 229 6.70 2.44 22.38
CA THR A 229 6.28 1.94 23.69
C THR A 229 7.44 1.07 24.15
N GLN A 230 8.24 1.62 25.06
CA GLN A 230 9.21 0.87 25.85
C GLN A 230 8.52 -0.25 26.63
#